data_AF-A0A7C2L5X3-F1
#
_entry.id   AF-A0A7C2L5X3-F1
#
_cell.length_a   1.000
_cell.length_b   1.000
_cell.length_c   1.000
_cell.angle_alpha   90.00
_cell.angle_beta   90.00
_cell.angle_gamma   90.00
#
_symmetry.space_group_name_H-M   'P 1'
#
loop_
_entity.id
_entity.type
_entity.pdbx_description
1 polymer ?
#
loop_
_entity_poly.entity_id
_entity_poly.type
_entity_poly.pdbx_seq_one_letter_code
_entity_poly.pdbx_strand_id
1 'polypeptide(L)'
;MCGKTHIGMLQAQKTLSEAAGREFFKKLLGAKVRDGEGAYVGYLKRVYLDRKSGRAKRLVVRMVDGSLLVVDPKDAFLSGSGEIVLKSKVRVAAPDFANELRRLEGAVGELRGIREKLLDLDEALIAGELSKDTYACFREALEQRRRQLLAEIRELLEKLEAQLHKLEEERDALLLKLNGAKKEDYAQLLKRIKEVRDSMLRVYELVESARHEIALEMELEDFLRNYLKP
;
A
#
# COMPACT_ATOMS: atom_id res chain seq x y z
N MET A 1 -37.67 -14.59 -23.47
CA MET A 1 -37.74 -15.71 -22.50
C MET A 1 -36.35 -16.33 -22.38
N CYS A 2 -36.03 -16.83 -21.18
CA CYS A 2 -34.80 -17.52 -20.76
C CYS A 2 -33.54 -16.63 -20.73
N GLY A 3 -33.10 -16.08 -19.60
CA GLY A 3 -33.18 -16.57 -18.23
C GLY A 3 -32.04 -17.54 -17.96
N LYS A 4 -31.00 -17.07 -17.25
CA LYS A 4 -30.17 -17.84 -16.30
C LYS A 4 -29.24 -16.89 -15.56
N THR A 5 -29.72 -16.43 -14.42
CA THR A 5 -28.99 -15.79 -13.34
C THR A 5 -27.93 -16.79 -12.86
N HIS A 6 -26.65 -16.47 -13.00
CA HIS A 6 -25.58 -17.19 -12.29
C HIS A 6 -25.63 -16.80 -10.81
N ILE A 7 -26.49 -17.47 -10.05
CA ILE A 7 -26.36 -17.55 -8.60
C ILE A 7 -25.20 -18.53 -8.35
N GLY A 8 -23.99 -17.97 -8.28
CA GLY A 8 -22.80 -18.68 -7.86
C GLY A 8 -22.93 -19.04 -6.38
N MET A 9 -22.99 -20.34 -6.12
CA MET A 9 -22.79 -21.04 -4.85
C MET A 9 -22.05 -20.23 -3.77
N LEU A 10 -22.76 -19.82 -2.72
CA LEU A 10 -22.16 -19.52 -1.41
C LEU A 10 -21.67 -20.84 -0.80
N GLN A 11 -20.44 -21.25 -1.14
CA GLN A 11 -19.71 -22.17 -0.26
C GLN A 11 -19.54 -21.47 1.08
N ALA A 12 -19.94 -22.13 2.17
CA ALA A 12 -19.70 -21.63 3.52
C ALA A 12 -18.19 -21.50 3.76
N GLN A 13 -17.64 -20.31 3.56
CA GLN A 13 -16.23 -20.03 3.82
C GLN A 13 -15.98 -20.16 5.33
N LYS A 14 -15.09 -21.09 5.69
CA LYS A 14 -14.69 -21.32 7.08
C LYS A 14 -14.09 -20.04 7.65
N THR A 15 -14.62 -19.62 8.79
CA THR A 15 -14.14 -18.43 9.48
C THR A 15 -12.88 -18.74 10.28
N LEU A 16 -12.10 -17.71 10.61
CA LEU A 16 -10.92 -17.85 11.48
C LEU A 16 -11.29 -18.27 12.91
N SER A 17 -12.58 -18.21 13.29
CA SER A 17 -13.08 -18.76 14.56
C SER A 17 -13.06 -20.30 14.62
N GLU A 18 -13.05 -20.97 13.47
CA GLU A 18 -13.03 -22.42 13.36
C GLU A 18 -11.61 -22.99 13.35
N ALA A 19 -10.61 -22.15 13.09
CA ALA A 19 -9.20 -22.53 13.11
C ALA A 19 -8.67 -22.60 14.56
N ALA A 20 -7.74 -23.53 14.79
CA ALA A 20 -7.09 -23.74 16.08
C ALA A 20 -5.59 -23.99 15.90
N GLY A 21 -4.81 -23.57 16.90
CA GLY A 21 -3.39 -23.90 17.00
C GLY A 21 -2.47 -22.69 16.84
N ARG A 22 -1.50 -22.60 17.76
CA ARG A 22 -0.57 -21.47 17.81
C ARG A 22 0.27 -21.31 16.55
N GLU A 23 0.78 -22.42 16.00
CA GLU A 23 1.62 -22.39 14.79
C GLU A 23 0.85 -21.94 13.55
N PHE A 24 -0.44 -22.31 13.45
CA PHE A 24 -1.31 -21.81 12.38
C PHE A 24 -1.42 -20.29 12.44
N PHE A 25 -1.83 -19.73 13.58
CA PHE A 25 -2.00 -18.28 13.71
C PHE A 25 -0.68 -17.50 13.67
N LYS A 26 0.44 -18.12 14.06
CA LYS A 26 1.78 -17.54 13.94
C LYS A 26 2.15 -17.27 12.48
N LYS A 27 1.82 -18.20 11.56
CA LYS A 27 2.05 -18.03 10.11
C LYS A 27 1.17 -16.94 9.48
N LEU A 28 0.03 -16.62 10.12
CA LEU A 28 -0.87 -15.57 9.65
C LEU A 28 -0.47 -14.16 10.12
N LEU A 29 0.47 -14.03 11.06
CA LEU A 29 0.95 -12.70 11.45
C LEU A 29 1.62 -12.01 10.26
N GLY A 30 1.24 -10.77 9.98
CA GLY A 30 1.65 -10.02 8.80
C GLY A 30 0.81 -10.27 7.56
N ALA A 31 -0.15 -11.21 7.59
CA ALA A 31 -1.06 -11.42 6.46
C ALA A 31 -1.86 -10.15 6.13
N LYS A 32 -2.01 -9.87 4.83
CA LYS A 32 -2.82 -8.75 4.33
C LYS A 32 -4.28 -8.96 4.71
N VAL A 33 -4.94 -7.88 5.09
CA VAL A 33 -6.36 -7.85 5.47
C VAL A 33 -7.11 -7.00 4.46
N ARG A 34 -8.18 -7.55 3.90
CA ARG A 34 -9.13 -6.86 3.02
C ARG A 34 -10.53 -6.83 3.64
N ASP A 35 -11.35 -5.89 3.24
CA ASP A 35 -12.77 -5.88 3.60
C ASP A 35 -13.63 -6.70 2.62
N GLY A 36 -14.94 -6.74 2.89
CA GLY A 36 -15.90 -7.49 2.08
C GLY A 36 -16.09 -6.97 0.64
N GLU A 37 -15.58 -5.78 0.32
CA GLU A 37 -15.56 -5.21 -1.02
C GLU A 37 -14.19 -5.43 -1.72
N GLY A 38 -13.24 -6.07 -1.04
CA GLY A 38 -11.90 -6.35 -1.54
C GLY A 38 -10.90 -5.21 -1.33
N ALA A 39 -11.26 -4.15 -0.59
CA ALA A 39 -10.36 -3.04 -0.29
C ALA A 39 -9.31 -3.44 0.73
N TYR A 40 -8.04 -3.09 0.49
CA TYR A 40 -6.97 -3.34 1.46
C TYR A 40 -7.12 -2.45 2.70
N VAL A 41 -7.24 -3.09 3.86
CA VAL A 41 -7.47 -2.47 5.18
C VAL A 41 -6.18 -2.32 5.97
N GLY A 42 -5.24 -3.26 5.82
CA GLY A 42 -4.00 -3.28 6.60
C GLY A 42 -3.46 -4.71 6.76
N TYR A 43 -2.80 -5.00 7.87
CA TYR A 43 -2.23 -6.34 8.12
C TYR A 43 -2.54 -6.87 9.52
N LEU A 44 -2.55 -8.19 9.66
CA LEU A 44 -2.74 -8.85 10.95
C LEU A 44 -1.52 -8.64 11.85
N LYS A 45 -1.65 -7.80 12.86
CA LYS A 45 -0.57 -7.49 13.80
C LYS A 45 -0.47 -8.51 14.93
N ARG A 46 -1.59 -8.95 15.48
CA ARG A 46 -1.65 -9.87 16.64
C ARG A 46 -2.89 -10.74 16.60
N VAL A 47 -2.78 -11.92 17.22
CA VAL A 47 -3.90 -12.82 17.50
C VAL A 47 -3.90 -13.16 18.99
N TYR A 48 -5.05 -13.02 19.63
CA TYR A 48 -5.24 -13.47 21.01
C TYR A 48 -5.91 -14.83 21.00
N LEU A 49 -5.24 -15.83 21.55
CA LEU A 49 -5.74 -17.21 21.59
C LEU A 49 -6.36 -17.53 22.95
N ASP A 50 -7.39 -18.37 22.94
CA ASP A 50 -7.86 -19.06 24.13
C ASP A 50 -6.83 -20.13 24.56
N ARG A 51 -6.46 -20.14 25.84
CA ARG A 51 -5.44 -21.06 26.36
C ARG A 51 -5.88 -22.53 26.36
N LYS A 52 -7.18 -22.81 26.50
CA LYS A 52 -7.69 -24.19 26.59
C LYS A 52 -7.94 -24.78 25.21
N SER A 53 -8.55 -24.01 24.31
CA SER A 53 -8.95 -24.49 22.98
C SER A 53 -7.96 -24.15 21.85
N GLY A 54 -7.02 -23.22 22.08
CA GLY A 54 -6.08 -22.78 21.05
C GLY A 54 -6.72 -22.00 19.90
N ARG A 55 -8.00 -21.64 20.02
CA ARG A 55 -8.75 -20.86 19.03
C ARG A 55 -8.56 -19.36 19.23
N ALA A 56 -8.75 -18.58 18.16
CA ALA A 56 -8.73 -17.13 18.26
C ALA A 56 -9.92 -16.59 19.08
N LYS A 57 -9.65 -15.71 20.04
CA LYS A 57 -10.64 -14.86 20.74
C LYS A 57 -10.84 -13.52 20.05
N ARG A 58 -9.76 -12.95 19.53
CA ARG A 58 -9.77 -11.68 18.80
C ARG A 58 -8.53 -11.54 17.92
N LEU A 59 -8.72 -10.90 16.78
CA LEU A 59 -7.67 -10.50 15.84
C LEU A 59 -7.41 -9.01 16.02
N VAL A 60 -6.16 -8.58 15.90
CA VAL A 60 -5.79 -7.16 15.88
C VAL A 60 -5.14 -6.85 14.55
N VAL A 61 -5.81 -6.03 13.77
CA VAL A 61 -5.36 -5.52 12.48
C VAL A 61 -4.74 -4.15 12.70
N ARG A 62 -3.51 -3.94 12.22
CA ARG A 62 -2.99 -2.57 12.08
C ARG A 62 -3.53 -2.04 10.77
N MET A 63 -4.42 -1.06 10.86
CA MET A 63 -5.01 -0.45 9.68
C MET A 63 -3.97 0.39 8.92
N VAL A 64 -4.24 0.69 7.66
CA VAL A 64 -3.39 1.56 6.85
C VAL A 64 -3.25 2.96 7.43
N ASP A 65 -4.21 3.46 8.21
CA ASP A 65 -4.09 4.73 8.95
C ASP A 65 -3.22 4.62 10.22
N GLY A 66 -2.78 3.40 10.59
CA GLY A 66 -1.96 3.11 11.77
C GLY A 66 -2.71 2.78 13.05
N SER A 67 -4.02 3.03 13.06
CA SER A 67 -4.90 2.64 14.16
C SER A 67 -4.98 1.11 14.25
N LEU A 68 -5.48 0.63 15.39
CA LEU A 68 -5.65 -0.79 15.65
C LEU A 68 -7.14 -1.12 15.60
N LEU A 69 -7.51 -1.95 14.63
CA LEU A 69 -8.86 -2.50 14.52
C LEU A 69 -8.88 -3.88 15.20
N VAL A 70 -9.78 -4.04 16.18
CA VAL A 70 -10.05 -5.33 16.81
C VAL A 70 -11.18 -6.00 16.05
N VAL A 71 -10.96 -7.23 15.61
CA VAL A 71 -11.88 -8.00 14.77
C VAL A 71 -12.26 -9.31 15.47
N ASP A 72 -13.56 -9.64 15.45
CA ASP A 72 -14.04 -10.96 15.87
C ASP A 72 -13.61 -12.01 14.83
N PRO A 73 -12.97 -13.13 15.22
CA PRO A 73 -12.58 -14.18 14.29
C PRO A 73 -13.72 -14.80 13.48
N LYS A 74 -14.99 -14.64 13.91
CA LYS A 74 -16.18 -15.03 13.14
C LYS A 74 -16.45 -14.14 11.95
N ASP A 75 -15.92 -12.92 11.97
CA ASP A 75 -16.09 -11.91 10.92
C ASP A 75 -14.92 -11.86 9.96
N ALA A 76 -13.97 -12.79 10.08
CA ALA A 76 -12.80 -12.89 9.22
C ALA A 76 -12.67 -14.32 8.67
N PHE A 77 -12.31 -14.45 7.40
CA PHE A 77 -12.00 -15.73 6.76
C PHE A 77 -10.68 -15.64 5.99
N LEU A 78 -10.06 -16.80 5.76
CA LEU A 78 -8.82 -16.89 4.99
C LEU A 78 -9.16 -17.15 3.52
N SER A 79 -8.68 -16.30 2.61
CA SER A 79 -8.79 -16.51 1.17
C SER A 79 -7.85 -17.63 0.70
N GLY A 80 -8.11 -18.18 -0.49
CA GLY A 80 -7.21 -19.14 -1.13
C GLY A 80 -5.81 -18.58 -1.43
N SER A 81 -5.66 -17.25 -1.46
CA SER A 81 -4.39 -16.55 -1.64
C SER A 81 -3.62 -16.29 -0.33
N GLY A 82 -4.14 -16.73 0.82
CA GLY A 82 -3.51 -16.51 2.13
C GLY A 82 -3.76 -15.11 2.74
N GLU A 83 -4.67 -14.34 2.15
CA GLU A 83 -5.11 -13.05 2.70
C GLU A 83 -6.31 -13.24 3.65
N ILE A 84 -6.47 -12.34 4.61
CA ILE A 84 -7.63 -12.33 5.51
C ILE A 84 -8.67 -11.39 4.94
N VAL A 85 -9.91 -11.85 4.84
CA VAL A 85 -11.03 -11.04 4.33
C VAL A 85 -12.06 -10.88 5.43
N LEU A 86 -12.48 -9.64 5.66
CA LEU A 86 -13.51 -9.29 6.63
C LEU A 86 -14.89 -9.36 5.99
N LYS A 87 -15.90 -9.85 6.73
CA LYS A 87 -17.28 -9.91 6.25
C LYS A 87 -17.89 -8.53 6.04
N SER A 88 -17.57 -7.60 6.93
CA SER A 88 -18.12 -6.25 6.92
C SER A 88 -17.18 -5.30 6.19
N LYS A 89 -17.78 -4.31 5.52
CA LYS A 89 -17.06 -3.13 5.04
C LYS A 89 -16.44 -2.41 6.24
N VAL A 90 -15.14 -2.12 6.15
CA VAL A 90 -14.47 -1.30 7.15
C VAL A 90 -14.37 0.10 6.58
N ARG A 91 -15.06 1.06 7.20
CA ARG A 91 -14.77 2.48 6.95
C ARG A 91 -13.42 2.78 7.58
N VAL A 92 -12.37 2.54 6.82
CA VAL A 92 -11.08 3.16 7.11
C VAL A 92 -11.35 4.65 7.01
N ALA A 93 -11.07 5.41 8.06
CA ALA A 93 -10.81 6.83 7.90
C ALA A 93 -9.51 6.87 7.08
N ALA A 94 -9.66 6.71 5.77
CA ALA A 94 -8.54 6.89 4.88
C ALA A 94 -8.03 8.28 5.22
N PRO A 95 -6.75 8.46 5.59
CA PRO A 95 -6.17 9.76 5.36
C PRO A 95 -6.56 10.16 3.92
N ASP A 96 -6.96 11.41 3.69
CA ASP A 96 -7.46 11.90 2.39
C ASP A 96 -6.51 11.65 1.20
N PHE A 97 -5.35 11.07 1.48
CA PHE A 97 -4.23 10.77 0.61
C PHE A 97 -3.86 9.28 0.54
N ALA A 98 -4.61 8.36 1.18
CA ALA A 98 -4.28 6.93 1.19
C ALA A 98 -4.31 6.30 -0.20
N ASN A 99 -5.15 6.82 -1.09
CA ASN A 99 -5.24 6.37 -2.48
C ASN A 99 -4.04 6.87 -3.28
N GLU A 100 -3.69 8.14 -3.13
CA GLU A 100 -2.54 8.80 -3.73
C GLU A 100 -1.24 8.10 -3.32
N LEU A 101 -1.07 7.79 -2.04
CA LEU A 101 0.07 7.03 -1.54
C LEU A 101 0.15 5.62 -2.15
N ARG A 102 -0.98 4.91 -2.25
CA ARG A 102 -1.03 3.57 -2.87
C ARG A 102 -0.68 3.63 -4.35
N ARG A 103 -1.19 4.64 -5.07
CA ARG A 103 -0.89 4.87 -6.48
C ARG A 103 0.58 5.20 -6.67
N LEU A 104 1.16 6.05 -5.82
CA LEU A 104 2.57 6.41 -5.86
C LEU A 104 3.46 5.18 -5.63
N GLU A 105 3.17 4.39 -4.59
CA GLU A 105 3.88 3.15 -4.29
C GLU A 105 3.79 2.15 -5.45
N GLY A 106 2.61 2.00 -6.04
CA GLY A 106 2.40 1.15 -7.22
C GLY A 106 3.18 1.62 -8.44
N ALA A 107 3.14 2.91 -8.76
CA ALA A 107 3.83 3.48 -9.90
C ALA A 107 5.36 3.38 -9.75
N VAL A 108 5.89 3.63 -8.55
CA VAL A 108 7.30 3.44 -8.22
C VAL A 108 7.72 1.97 -8.35
N GLY A 109 6.91 1.05 -7.82
CA GLY A 109 7.18 -0.38 -7.95
C GLY A 109 7.19 -0.85 -9.41
N GLU A 110 6.27 -0.35 -10.23
CA GLU A 110 6.24 -0.66 -11.66
C GLU A 110 7.46 -0.07 -12.39
N LEU A 111 7.90 1.14 -12.04
CA LEU A 111 9.09 1.78 -12.62
C LEU A 111 10.36 0.94 -12.37
N ARG A 112 10.53 0.41 -11.15
CA ARG A 112 11.61 -0.55 -10.84
C ARG A 112 11.53 -1.80 -11.71
N GLY A 113 10.34 -2.38 -11.83
CA GLY A 113 10.14 -3.58 -12.65
C GLY A 113 10.38 -3.34 -14.14
N ILE A 114 10.14 -2.13 -14.65
CA ILE A 114 10.54 -1.78 -16.02
C ILE A 114 12.06 -1.72 -16.15
N ARG A 115 12.77 -1.16 -15.17
CA ARG A 115 14.24 -1.11 -15.17
C ARG A 115 14.84 -2.50 -15.24
N GLU A 116 14.34 -3.44 -14.42
CA GLU A 116 14.74 -4.85 -14.46
C GLU A 116 14.45 -5.49 -15.83
N LYS A 117 13.25 -5.30 -16.38
CA LYS A 117 12.90 -5.85 -17.71
C LYS A 117 13.76 -5.29 -18.84
N LEU A 118 14.16 -4.02 -18.76
CA LEU A 118 15.06 -3.43 -19.75
C LEU A 118 16.44 -4.07 -19.68
N LEU A 119 16.96 -4.36 -18.47
CA LEU A 119 18.21 -5.09 -18.30
C LEU A 119 18.12 -6.51 -18.85
N ASP A 120 17.05 -7.26 -18.52
CA ASP A 120 16.84 -8.61 -19.06
C ASP A 120 16.76 -8.61 -20.60
N LEU A 121 16.10 -7.60 -21.17
CA LEU A 121 15.98 -7.44 -22.61
C LEU A 121 17.32 -7.13 -23.28
N ASP A 122 18.16 -6.31 -22.65
CA ASP A 122 19.51 -6.00 -23.11
C ASP A 122 20.42 -7.24 -23.04
N GLU A 123 20.35 -8.01 -21.97
CA GLU A 123 21.09 -9.27 -21.82
C GLU A 123 20.70 -10.31 -22.89
N ALA A 124 19.40 -10.48 -23.14
CA ALA A 124 18.90 -11.41 -24.16
C ALA A 124 19.34 -11.02 -25.59
N LEU A 125 19.41 -9.72 -25.90
CA LEU A 125 19.95 -9.24 -27.16
C LEU A 125 21.45 -9.54 -27.28
N ILE A 126 22.23 -9.26 -26.22
CA ILE A 126 23.69 -9.51 -26.21
C ILE A 126 24.01 -11.00 -26.34
N ALA A 127 23.22 -11.86 -25.69
CA ALA A 127 23.33 -13.31 -25.80
C ALA A 127 22.90 -13.85 -27.18
N GLY A 128 22.28 -13.03 -28.03
CA GLY A 128 21.78 -13.42 -29.35
C GLY A 128 20.50 -14.26 -29.31
N GLU A 129 19.83 -14.32 -28.16
CA GLU A 129 18.57 -15.04 -27.97
C GLU A 129 17.37 -14.29 -28.57
N LEU A 130 17.55 -13.02 -28.89
CA LEU A 130 16.51 -12.14 -29.41
C LEU A 130 16.95 -11.42 -30.69
N SER A 131 16.02 -11.27 -31.64
CA SER A 131 16.27 -10.50 -32.86
C SER A 131 16.25 -8.99 -32.57
N LYS A 132 16.97 -8.20 -33.38
CA LYS A 132 17.00 -6.73 -33.25
C LYS A 132 15.61 -6.08 -33.39
N ASP A 133 14.77 -6.61 -34.28
CA ASP A 133 13.43 -6.06 -34.51
C ASP A 133 12.50 -6.34 -33.33
N THR A 134 12.58 -7.56 -32.79
CA THR A 134 11.84 -7.95 -31.58
C THR A 134 12.29 -7.12 -30.37
N TYR A 135 13.60 -6.89 -30.24
CA TYR A 135 14.19 -6.07 -29.19
C TYR A 135 13.65 -4.64 -29.24
N ALA A 136 13.71 -4.01 -30.42
CA ALA A 136 13.27 -2.63 -30.61
C ALA A 136 11.81 -2.45 -30.22
N CYS A 137 10.93 -3.39 -30.62
CA CYS A 137 9.52 -3.33 -30.29
C CYS A 137 9.25 -3.43 -28.78
N PHE A 138 9.88 -4.38 -28.08
CA PHE A 138 9.70 -4.50 -26.62
C PHE A 138 10.32 -3.33 -25.86
N ARG A 139 11.51 -2.87 -26.27
CA ARG A 139 12.19 -1.72 -25.65
C ARG A 139 11.35 -0.46 -25.79
N GLU A 140 10.79 -0.19 -26.97
CA GLU A 140 9.93 0.97 -27.20
C GLU A 140 8.69 0.95 -26.30
N ALA A 141 8.02 -0.20 -26.17
CA ALA A 141 6.86 -0.34 -25.30
C ALA A 141 7.18 -0.10 -23.81
N LEU A 142 8.32 -0.63 -23.34
CA LEU A 142 8.80 -0.42 -21.97
C LEU A 142 9.15 1.04 -21.72
N GLU A 143 9.86 1.69 -22.65
CA GLU A 143 10.21 3.11 -22.56
C GLU A 143 8.97 4.02 -22.61
N GLN A 144 7.97 3.69 -23.42
CA GLN A 144 6.71 4.43 -23.45
C GLN A 144 5.99 4.33 -22.09
N ARG A 145 5.92 3.14 -21.51
CA ARG A 145 5.32 2.94 -20.19
C ARG A 145 6.10 3.64 -19.09
N ARG A 146 7.44 3.59 -19.14
CA ARG A 146 8.35 4.33 -18.24
C ARG A 146 8.04 5.82 -18.23
N ARG A 147 7.90 6.45 -19.40
CA ARG A 147 7.55 7.89 -19.52
C ARG A 147 6.18 8.20 -18.91
N GLN A 148 5.19 7.34 -19.12
CA GLN A 148 3.85 7.51 -18.53
C GLN A 148 3.92 7.45 -16.99
N LEU A 149 4.64 6.48 -16.44
CA LEU A 149 4.82 6.34 -14.99
C LEU A 149 5.55 7.54 -14.39
N LEU A 150 6.59 8.04 -15.04
CA LEU A 150 7.31 9.23 -14.58
C LEU A 150 6.40 10.46 -14.54
N ALA A 151 5.51 10.64 -15.52
CA ALA A 151 4.53 11.70 -15.50
C ALA A 151 3.50 11.53 -14.36
N GLU A 152 2.98 10.32 -14.17
CA GLU A 152 2.04 10.00 -13.07
C GLU A 152 2.67 10.22 -11.70
N ILE A 153 3.92 9.78 -11.50
CA ILE A 153 4.66 9.95 -10.25
C ILE A 153 4.83 11.44 -9.94
N ARG A 154 5.19 12.28 -10.92
CA ARG A 154 5.31 13.73 -10.73
C ARG A 154 3.99 14.38 -10.31
N GLU A 155 2.89 14.01 -10.95
CA GLU A 155 1.55 14.51 -10.59
C GLU A 155 1.14 14.08 -9.17
N LEU A 156 1.42 12.84 -8.79
CA LEU A 156 1.13 12.33 -7.45
C LEU A 156 1.98 13.01 -6.38
N LEU A 157 3.27 13.26 -6.66
CA LEU A 157 4.16 13.98 -5.78
C LEU A 157 3.65 15.39 -5.50
N GLU A 158 3.26 16.15 -6.54
CA GLU A 158 2.73 17.50 -6.37
C GLU A 158 1.48 17.53 -5.48
N LYS A 159 0.56 16.57 -5.66
CA LYS A 159 -0.64 16.44 -4.82
C LYS A 159 -0.30 16.13 -3.37
N LEU A 160 0.63 15.19 -3.16
CA LEU A 160 1.05 14.76 -1.81
C LEU A 160 1.83 15.86 -1.09
N GLU A 161 2.65 16.63 -1.78
CA GLU A 161 3.37 17.80 -1.24
C GLU A 161 2.39 18.91 -0.83
N ALA A 162 1.39 19.22 -1.66
CA ALA A 162 0.34 20.18 -1.29
C ALA A 162 -0.46 19.73 -0.07
N GLN A 163 -0.71 18.42 0.07
CA GLN A 163 -1.36 17.85 1.25
C GLN A 163 -0.46 17.88 2.49
N LEU A 164 0.83 17.65 2.32
CA LEU A 164 1.82 17.72 3.40
C LEU A 164 1.88 19.13 4.00
N HIS A 165 1.87 20.16 3.15
CA HIS A 165 1.81 21.55 3.58
C HIS A 165 0.56 21.84 4.44
N LYS A 166 -0.61 21.30 4.05
CA LYS A 166 -1.84 21.45 4.85
C LYS A 166 -1.75 20.76 6.21
N LEU A 167 -1.10 19.59 6.27
CA LEU A 167 -0.87 18.89 7.54
C LEU A 167 0.11 19.67 8.44
N GLU A 168 1.10 20.33 7.86
CA GLU A 168 2.02 21.22 8.58
C GLU A 168 1.28 22.43 9.16
N GLU A 169 0.40 23.06 8.39
CA GLU A 169 -0.47 24.14 8.87
C GLU A 169 -1.41 23.67 9.99
N GLU A 170 -2.04 22.48 9.85
CA GLU A 170 -2.90 21.90 10.90
C GLU A 170 -2.10 21.66 12.18
N ARG A 171 -0.90 21.07 12.06
CA ARG A 171 0.00 20.84 13.20
C ARG A 171 0.32 22.15 13.90
N ASP A 172 0.70 23.19 13.18
CA ASP A 172 1.10 24.46 13.75
C ASP A 172 -0.07 25.17 14.44
N ALA A 173 -1.26 25.13 13.83
CA ALA A 173 -2.48 25.61 14.45
C ALA A 173 -2.83 24.84 15.74
N LEU A 174 -2.64 23.51 15.77
CA LEU A 174 -2.87 22.70 16.97
C LEU A 174 -1.85 22.99 18.06
N LEU A 175 -0.58 23.21 17.72
CA LEU A 175 0.47 23.60 18.67
C LEU A 175 0.19 24.98 19.28
N LEU A 176 -0.26 25.94 18.47
CA LEU A 176 -0.70 27.25 18.97
C LEU A 176 -1.88 27.13 19.94
N LYS A 177 -2.87 26.29 19.61
CA LYS A 177 -4.01 26.01 20.51
C LYS A 177 -3.54 25.36 21.80
N LEU A 178 -2.59 24.42 21.75
CA LEU A 178 -2.02 23.75 22.92
C LEU A 178 -1.36 24.74 23.89
N ASN A 179 -0.66 25.75 23.38
CA ASN A 179 0.00 26.77 24.19
C ASN A 179 -0.99 27.65 24.99
N GLY A 180 -2.23 27.80 24.52
CA GLY A 180 -3.29 28.54 25.20
C GLY A 180 -4.37 27.67 25.86
N ALA A 181 -4.23 26.34 25.83
CA ALA A 181 -5.29 25.41 26.21
C ALA A 181 -5.44 25.23 27.73
N LYS A 182 -6.69 25.01 28.16
CA LYS A 182 -6.98 24.54 29.53
C LYS A 182 -6.55 23.07 29.68
N LYS A 183 -6.28 22.65 30.92
CA LYS A 183 -5.82 21.26 31.24
C LYS A 183 -6.75 20.16 30.70
N GLU A 184 -8.04 20.46 30.55
CA GLU A 184 -9.06 19.50 30.09
C GLU A 184 -8.92 19.17 28.60
N ASP A 185 -8.46 20.12 27.77
CA ASP A 185 -8.32 19.94 26.32
C ASP A 185 -6.94 19.40 25.90
N TYR A 186 -5.97 19.44 26.82
CA TYR A 186 -4.56 19.10 26.56
C TYR A 186 -4.37 17.68 26.01
N ALA A 187 -5.02 16.69 26.62
CA ALA A 187 -4.89 15.30 26.21
C ALA A 187 -5.43 15.06 24.80
N GLN A 188 -6.52 15.74 24.44
CA GLN A 188 -7.14 15.62 23.12
C GLN A 188 -6.29 16.31 22.04
N LEU A 189 -5.75 17.49 22.34
CA LEU A 189 -4.83 18.21 21.44
C LEU A 189 -3.54 17.43 21.20
N LEU A 190 -2.91 16.88 22.24
CA LEU A 190 -1.72 16.05 22.10
C LEU A 190 -1.97 14.80 21.27
N LYS A 191 -3.13 14.16 21.44
CA LYS A 191 -3.53 13.01 20.61
C LYS A 191 -3.63 13.42 19.13
N ARG A 192 -4.28 14.56 18.85
CA ARG A 192 -4.46 15.05 17.47
C ARG A 192 -3.13 15.45 16.82
N ILE A 193 -2.25 16.15 17.54
CA ILE A 193 -0.91 16.50 17.06
C ILE A 193 -0.12 15.24 16.70
N LYS A 194 -0.23 14.19 17.53
CA LYS A 194 0.41 12.91 17.23
C LYS A 194 -0.15 12.26 15.96
N GLU A 195 -1.46 12.26 15.76
CA GLU A 195 -2.10 11.71 14.55
C GLU A 195 -1.64 12.45 13.28
N VAL A 196 -1.54 13.79 13.34
CA VAL A 196 -1.03 14.61 12.23
C VAL A 196 0.44 14.31 11.97
N ARG A 197 1.27 14.21 13.02
CA ARG A 197 2.70 13.87 12.88
C ARG A 197 2.91 12.48 12.25
N ASP A 198 2.18 11.47 12.72
CA ASP A 198 2.27 10.11 12.20
C ASP A 198 1.83 10.04 10.72
N SER A 199 0.88 10.91 10.33
CA SER A 199 0.42 11.09 8.95
C SER A 199 1.49 11.73 8.07
N MET A 200 2.08 12.84 8.52
CA MET A 200 3.17 13.52 7.82
C MET A 200 4.37 12.61 7.56
N LEU A 201 4.80 11.84 8.57
CA LEU A 201 5.96 10.94 8.45
C LEU A 201 5.82 9.95 7.29
N ARG A 202 4.63 9.38 7.10
CA ARG A 202 4.38 8.41 6.01
C ARG A 202 4.41 9.05 4.63
N VAL A 203 3.86 10.25 4.52
CA VAL A 203 3.89 11.01 3.27
C VAL A 203 5.33 11.37 2.93
N TYR A 204 6.10 11.86 3.90
CA TYR A 204 7.53 12.16 3.74
C TYR A 204 8.33 10.95 3.28
N GLU A 205 8.21 9.79 3.93
CA GLU A 205 8.95 8.58 3.55
C GLU A 205 8.69 8.15 2.10
N LEU A 206 7.42 8.18 1.67
CA LEU A 206 7.05 7.77 0.31
C LEU A 206 7.43 8.81 -0.75
N VAL A 207 7.31 10.11 -0.43
CA VAL A 207 7.77 11.20 -1.31
C VAL A 207 9.28 11.11 -1.53
N GLU A 208 10.07 10.93 -0.47
CA GLU A 208 11.53 10.80 -0.58
C GLU A 208 11.92 9.53 -1.36
N SER A 209 11.25 8.40 -1.12
CA SER A 209 11.50 7.18 -1.90
C SER A 209 11.18 7.39 -3.38
N ALA A 210 10.10 8.10 -3.73
CA ALA A 210 9.75 8.37 -5.12
C ALA A 210 10.74 9.34 -5.78
N ARG A 211 11.17 10.39 -5.06
CA ARG A 211 12.21 11.32 -5.54
C ARG A 211 13.52 10.61 -5.82
N HIS A 212 13.94 9.68 -4.96
CA HIS A 212 15.13 8.88 -5.19
C HIS A 212 15.04 8.07 -6.50
N GLU A 213 13.89 7.44 -6.75
CA GLU A 213 13.70 6.66 -7.98
C GLU A 213 13.71 7.52 -9.23
N ILE A 214 13.09 8.71 -9.18
CA ILE A 214 13.17 9.67 -10.29
C ILE A 214 14.62 10.11 -10.53
N ALA A 215 15.41 10.33 -9.47
CA ALA A 215 16.81 10.71 -9.60
C ALA A 215 17.63 9.64 -10.32
N LEU A 216 17.42 8.36 -9.99
CA LEU A 216 18.07 7.24 -10.69
C LEU A 216 17.70 7.21 -12.18
N GLU A 217 16.47 7.56 -12.54
CA GLU A 217 16.06 7.67 -13.94
C GLU A 217 16.72 8.84 -14.67
N MET A 218 16.93 9.96 -13.99
CA MET A 218 17.67 11.10 -14.55
C MET A 218 19.14 10.75 -14.78
N GLU A 219 19.79 10.09 -13.82
CA GLU A 219 21.17 9.61 -13.97
C GLU A 219 21.30 8.65 -15.17
N LEU A 220 20.31 7.77 -15.37
CA LEU A 220 20.26 6.89 -16.54
C LEU A 220 20.07 7.69 -17.83
N GLU A 221 19.13 8.62 -17.90
CA GLU A 221 18.92 9.44 -19.11
C GLU A 221 20.15 10.27 -19.46
N ASP A 222 20.82 10.85 -18.47
CA ASP A 222 22.06 11.62 -18.66
C ASP A 222 23.19 10.71 -19.14
N PHE A 223 23.31 9.50 -18.60
CA PHE A 223 24.24 8.49 -19.10
C PHE A 223 23.97 8.16 -20.58
N LEU A 224 22.72 7.84 -20.93
CA LEU A 224 22.33 7.50 -22.30
C LEU A 224 22.56 8.68 -23.26
N ARG A 225 22.28 9.91 -22.83
CA ARG A 225 22.53 11.12 -23.64
C ARG A 225 24.01 11.35 -23.93
N ASN A 226 24.87 11.04 -22.97
CA ASN A 226 26.31 11.27 -23.08
C ASN A 226 27.09 10.13 -23.74
N TYR A 227 26.57 8.89 -23.70
CA TYR A 227 27.29 7.71 -24.18
C TYR A 227 26.64 6.98 -25.37
N LEU A 228 25.35 7.20 -25.67
CA LEU A 228 24.65 6.51 -26.77
C LEU A 228 24.19 7.44 -27.91
N LYS A 229 24.50 8.74 -27.86
CA LYS A 229 24.39 9.57 -29.07
C LYS A 229 25.62 9.34 -29.95
N PRO A 230 25.44 9.14 -31.27
CA PRO A 230 26.55 9.03 -32.22
C PRO A 230 27.40 10.30 -32.28
#